data_AF-A0A1C5E9J7-F1
#
_entry.id   AF-A0A1C5E9J7-F1
#
_cell.length_a   1.000
_cell.length_b   1.000
_cell.length_c   1.000
_cell.angle_alpha   90.00
_cell.angle_beta   90.00
_cell.angle_gamma   90.00
#
_symmetry.space_group_name_H-M   'P 1'
#
loop_
_entity.id
_entity.type
_entity.pdbx_description
1 polymer ?
#
loop_
_entity_poly.entity_id
_entity_poly.type
_entity_poly.pdbx_seq_one_letter_code
_entity_poly.pdbx_strand_id
1 'polypeptide(L)'
;MYEQLWLPMQQQLGPKNLELLVWLDLVVRGESKTKQTDIYRVQQQRLEPLAGNEEALEKEIGELARRAELLRRILDPALEPHDELRQQLRHLARWGGRIHYPIALHLLDLVDAGRAQADEAARALGYVEGFLVRRMLCQASTQSLNRLFMSMPGDMETDRPAAEAVQRYLSGRRRGWPTDAEVADGIRSKPFYWNGQAPQRAYILERLEESYGSAEPVDFKRAKLTVEHVLPQRPAQAWIDVLAEDSDDGQTPQELHDLLVHTLGNLTLSAENTKLSNHPFQRKQQILEASSLRMNQEIAGTRRWGRKEILDRADNLATRAVSLWPGPEGEQRADSEEWTGWADLRAALIAMPTGTWTTYGDIAELIGSHPVPVGNFLATKAGVHGAYRVLTAAGRVSASFRWPNDEYGGNPLTLLHAEGVPFDSSGKARSSHRLTAEDLASLLGKEVPEIGTSSGSSDQVTTGRTFDARAARFTELLRANRPDAADAILTFLQSWKGIAPGCHLDYGKATETSCFLMLRKESASRAAAIWPFTLYPVFGTVEVVFQYMRSRPPFDDSGLRQEFMSRLNGVPGIELAEAKLELRPSFPLEVLANRSEEIVRIMSWFVQQVVAHEPSDEQGQVSF
;
A
#
# COMPACT_ATOMS: atom_id res chain seq x y z
N MET A 1 -0.13 51.36 4.40
CA MET A 1 -0.14 49.90 4.64
C MET A 1 -1.54 49.25 4.84
N TYR A 2 -2.27 49.46 5.96
CA TYR A 2 -3.50 48.69 6.23
C TYR A 2 -4.60 48.90 5.16
N GLU A 3 -5.00 50.14 4.89
CA GLU A 3 -6.10 50.43 3.95
C GLU A 3 -5.74 50.14 2.48
N GLN A 4 -4.46 50.27 2.12
CA GLN A 4 -4.00 50.19 0.74
C GLN A 4 -3.55 48.78 0.32
N LEU A 5 -3.03 47.97 1.24
CA LEU A 5 -2.47 46.64 0.94
C LEU A 5 -3.23 45.53 1.67
N TRP A 6 -3.39 45.64 2.99
CA TRP A 6 -3.96 44.57 3.80
C TRP A 6 -5.47 44.40 3.61
N LEU A 7 -6.23 45.49 3.72
CA LEU A 7 -7.69 45.46 3.64
C LEU A 7 -8.18 44.96 2.26
N PRO A 8 -7.64 45.41 1.11
CA PRO A 8 -8.02 44.87 -0.19
C PRO A 8 -7.73 43.37 -0.32
N MET A 9 -6.56 42.93 0.13
CA MET A 9 -6.18 41.50 0.15
C MET A 9 -7.18 40.68 0.99
N GLN A 10 -7.52 41.15 2.18
CA GLN A 10 -8.48 40.48 3.08
C GLN A 10 -9.88 40.41 2.45
N GLN A 11 -10.34 41.48 1.80
CA GLN A 11 -11.65 41.53 1.14
C GLN A 11 -11.72 40.59 -0.06
N GLN A 12 -10.65 40.48 -0.85
CA GLN A 12 -10.61 39.64 -2.04
C GLN A 12 -10.51 38.14 -1.72
N LEU A 13 -9.70 37.75 -0.73
CA LEU A 13 -9.46 36.36 -0.40
C LEU A 13 -10.45 35.80 0.63
N GLY A 14 -10.94 36.65 1.53
CA GLY A 14 -11.66 36.23 2.73
C GLY A 14 -10.75 35.51 3.74
N PRO A 15 -11.24 35.27 4.97
CA PRO A 15 -10.40 34.82 6.09
C PRO A 15 -9.71 33.46 5.84
N LYS A 16 -10.42 32.50 5.25
CA LYS A 16 -9.90 31.16 5.00
C LYS A 16 -8.75 31.13 3.98
N ASN A 17 -8.86 31.91 2.90
CA ASN A 17 -7.80 31.92 1.88
C ASN A 17 -6.67 32.87 2.28
N LEU A 18 -6.91 33.82 3.17
CA LEU A 18 -5.84 34.63 3.78
C LEU A 18 -4.94 33.75 4.67
N GLU A 19 -5.51 32.89 5.51
CA GLU A 19 -4.73 31.92 6.30
C GLU A 19 -3.92 30.98 5.39
N LEU A 20 -4.55 30.49 4.32
CA LEU A 20 -3.90 29.67 3.30
C LEU A 20 -2.74 30.41 2.62
N LEU A 21 -2.92 31.68 2.26
CA LEU A 21 -1.87 32.51 1.67
C LEU A 21 -0.67 32.63 2.61
N VAL A 22 -0.91 32.97 3.87
CA VAL A 22 0.14 33.15 4.88
C VAL A 22 0.93 31.85 5.09
N TRP A 23 0.26 30.71 5.04
CA TRP A 23 0.90 29.40 5.06
C TRP A 23 1.73 29.13 3.79
N LEU A 24 1.15 29.36 2.61
CA LEU A 24 1.85 29.14 1.33
C LEU A 24 3.08 30.05 1.19
N ASP A 25 3.00 31.29 1.68
CA ASP A 25 4.13 32.23 1.73
C ASP A 25 5.32 31.64 2.49
N LEU A 26 5.09 31.00 3.64
CA LEU A 26 6.14 30.29 4.38
C LEU A 26 6.73 29.15 3.56
N VAL A 27 5.88 28.34 2.94
CA VAL A 27 6.32 27.18 2.14
C VAL A 27 7.18 27.62 0.95
N VAL A 28 6.75 28.66 0.21
CA VAL A 28 7.50 29.21 -0.93
C VAL A 28 8.83 29.84 -0.49
N ARG A 29 8.91 30.35 0.74
CA ARG A 29 10.15 30.84 1.36
C ARG A 29 11.07 29.73 1.91
N GLY A 30 10.71 28.45 1.75
CA GLY A 30 11.52 27.30 2.15
C GLY A 30 11.14 26.67 3.50
N GLU A 31 10.16 27.22 4.23
CA GLU A 31 9.71 26.73 5.54
C GLU A 31 8.74 25.53 5.43
N SER A 32 9.12 24.54 4.63
CA SER A 32 8.30 23.39 4.23
C SER A 32 7.94 22.39 5.36
N LYS A 33 8.57 22.52 6.53
CA LYS A 33 8.34 21.66 7.71
C LYS A 33 7.32 22.24 8.70
N THR A 34 6.87 23.48 8.49
CA THR A 34 5.99 24.19 9.42
C THR A 34 4.57 23.59 9.38
N LYS A 35 4.06 23.19 10.54
CA LYS A 35 2.67 22.75 10.68
C LYS A 35 1.73 23.96 10.57
N GLN A 36 0.53 23.75 10.02
CA GLN A 36 -0.48 24.82 9.92
C GLN A 36 -0.81 25.44 11.29
N THR A 37 -0.74 24.66 12.37
CA THR A 37 -0.95 25.14 13.75
C THR A 37 0.11 26.12 14.23
N ASP A 38 1.28 26.14 13.60
CA ASP A 38 2.44 26.93 14.04
C ASP A 38 2.63 28.21 13.19
N ILE A 39 1.76 28.44 12.18
CA ILE A 39 1.86 29.57 11.24
C ILE A 39 2.02 30.89 11.96
N TYR A 40 1.16 31.17 12.94
CA TYR A 40 1.17 32.43 13.67
C TYR A 40 2.52 32.67 14.35
N ARG A 41 3.05 31.66 15.04
CA ARG A 41 4.32 31.75 15.76
C ARG A 41 5.49 31.97 14.80
N VAL A 42 5.54 31.23 13.70
CA VAL A 42 6.64 31.35 12.71
C VAL A 42 6.59 32.70 12.00
N GLN A 43 5.41 33.17 11.61
CA GLN A 43 5.26 34.50 11.02
C GLN A 43 5.62 35.62 12.01
N GLN A 44 5.22 35.49 13.29
CA GLN A 44 5.61 36.44 14.32
C GLN A 44 7.13 36.52 14.47
N GLN A 45 7.81 35.37 14.58
CA GLN A 45 9.27 35.30 14.67
C GLN A 45 9.97 35.95 13.46
N ARG A 46 9.36 35.87 12.27
CA ARG A 46 9.90 36.46 11.04
C ARG A 46 9.71 37.98 10.98
N LEU A 47 8.56 38.47 11.43
CA LEU A 47 8.18 39.89 11.34
C LEU A 47 8.67 40.72 12.53
N GLU A 48 8.88 40.11 13.69
CA GLU A 48 9.35 40.79 14.92
C GLU A 48 10.66 41.59 14.73
N PRO A 49 11.70 41.08 14.03
CA PRO A 49 12.90 41.86 13.73
C PRO A 49 12.66 43.10 12.86
N LEU A 50 11.55 43.13 12.12
CA LEU A 50 11.18 44.22 11.20
C LEU A 50 10.25 45.26 11.84
N ALA A 51 9.78 45.02 13.07
CA ALA A 51 8.77 45.87 13.72
C ALA A 51 9.19 47.34 13.88
N GLY A 52 10.49 47.62 13.94
CA GLY A 52 11.04 48.98 14.01
C GLY A 52 11.38 49.62 12.66
N ASN A 53 11.16 48.92 11.54
CA ASN A 53 11.51 49.40 10.19
C ASN A 53 10.26 49.39 9.30
N GLU A 54 9.59 50.54 9.23
CA GLU A 54 8.33 50.71 8.49
C GLU A 54 8.47 50.40 7.00
N GLU A 55 9.57 50.79 6.36
CA GLU A 55 9.84 50.52 4.95
C GLU A 55 10.01 49.01 4.68
N ALA A 56 10.72 48.30 5.57
CA ALA A 56 10.87 46.85 5.47
C ALA A 56 9.53 46.11 5.69
N LEU A 57 8.72 46.57 6.63
CA LEU A 57 7.40 46.00 6.89
C LEU A 57 6.44 46.24 5.71
N GLU A 58 6.45 47.44 5.14
CA GLU A 58 5.67 47.78 3.95
C GLU A 58 6.05 46.88 2.77
N LYS A 59 7.34 46.62 2.57
CA LYS A 59 7.83 45.69 1.55
C LYS A 59 7.31 44.27 1.77
N GLU A 60 7.39 43.73 2.99
CA GLU A 60 6.88 42.39 3.30
C GLU A 60 5.37 42.25 3.06
N ILE A 61 4.58 43.24 3.48
CA ILE A 61 3.13 43.25 3.22
C ILE A 61 2.83 43.43 1.72
N GLY A 62 3.64 44.21 1.00
CA GLY A 62 3.56 44.34 -0.45
C GLY A 62 3.80 43.01 -1.18
N GLU A 63 4.83 42.25 -0.78
CA GLU A 63 5.09 40.90 -1.31
C GLU A 63 3.94 39.94 -1.02
N LEU A 64 3.36 39.99 0.18
CA LEU A 64 2.22 39.16 0.55
C LEU A 64 0.97 39.52 -0.28
N ALA A 65 0.70 40.81 -0.46
CA ALA A 65 -0.42 41.30 -1.28
C ALA A 65 -0.25 40.89 -2.76
N ARG A 66 0.98 40.92 -3.29
CA ARG A 66 1.28 40.41 -4.63
C ARG A 66 0.97 38.91 -4.74
N ARG A 67 1.41 38.11 -3.77
CA ARG A 67 1.13 36.66 -3.72
C ARG A 67 -0.35 36.36 -3.53
N ALA A 68 -1.12 37.26 -2.91
CA ALA A 68 -2.57 37.14 -2.85
C ALA A 68 -3.21 37.14 -4.24
N GLU A 69 -2.75 38.02 -5.14
CA GLU A 69 -3.24 38.07 -6.52
C GLU A 69 -2.84 36.82 -7.33
N LEU A 70 -1.63 36.29 -7.10
CA LEU A 70 -1.21 35.00 -7.69
C LEU A 70 -2.09 33.85 -7.17
N LEU A 71 -2.38 33.80 -5.87
CA LEU A 71 -3.26 32.78 -5.29
C LEU A 71 -4.69 32.88 -5.86
N ARG A 72 -5.20 34.08 -6.12
CA ARG A 72 -6.51 34.26 -6.76
C ARG A 72 -6.58 33.60 -8.12
N ARG A 73 -5.52 33.68 -8.93
CA ARG A 73 -5.43 32.99 -10.22
C ARG A 73 -5.44 31.46 -10.09
N ILE A 74 -4.87 30.92 -9.00
CA ILE A 74 -4.94 29.47 -8.71
C ILE A 74 -6.36 29.06 -8.30
N LEU A 75 -7.02 29.87 -7.47
CA LEU A 75 -8.37 29.62 -6.97
C LEU A 75 -9.44 29.81 -8.07
N ASP A 76 -9.25 30.81 -8.92
CA ASP A 76 -10.06 31.12 -10.08
C ASP A 76 -9.17 31.27 -11.33
N PRO A 77 -8.92 30.15 -12.03
CA PRO A 77 -8.12 30.15 -13.25
C PRO A 77 -8.62 31.08 -14.34
N ALA A 78 -9.88 31.54 -14.32
CA ALA A 78 -10.37 32.49 -15.33
C ALA A 78 -9.65 33.85 -15.28
N LEU A 79 -9.01 34.17 -14.14
CA LEU A 79 -8.23 35.40 -13.96
C LEU A 79 -6.83 35.35 -14.58
N GLU A 80 -6.33 34.17 -14.97
CA GLU A 80 -4.99 34.04 -15.54
C GLU A 80 -4.97 34.54 -17.00
N PRO A 81 -4.17 35.59 -17.34
CA PRO A 81 -4.15 36.16 -18.68
C PRO A 81 -3.58 35.22 -19.73
N HIS A 82 -2.57 34.40 -19.40
CA HIS A 82 -1.90 33.54 -20.39
C HIS A 82 -2.69 32.26 -20.65
N ASP A 83 -2.97 31.96 -21.92
CA ASP A 83 -3.93 30.92 -22.32
C ASP A 83 -3.53 29.51 -21.89
N GLU A 84 -2.28 29.12 -22.16
CA GLU A 84 -1.74 27.80 -21.80
C GLU A 84 -1.65 27.62 -20.28
N LEU A 85 -1.20 28.63 -19.56
CA LEU A 85 -1.09 28.59 -18.10
C LEU A 85 -2.47 28.53 -17.44
N ARG A 86 -3.41 29.33 -17.95
CA ARG A 86 -4.82 29.27 -17.57
C ARG A 86 -5.40 27.88 -17.80
N GLN A 87 -5.11 27.26 -18.93
CA GLN A 87 -5.59 25.90 -19.23
C GLN A 87 -5.06 24.89 -18.20
N GLN A 88 -3.77 24.95 -17.86
CA GLN A 88 -3.20 24.03 -16.87
C GLN A 88 -3.69 24.27 -15.44
N LEU A 89 -3.93 25.51 -15.06
CA LEU A 89 -4.61 25.83 -13.79
C LEU A 89 -6.05 25.28 -13.77
N ARG A 90 -6.79 25.36 -14.88
CA ARG A 90 -8.13 24.73 -15.00
C ARG A 90 -8.07 23.21 -14.88
N HIS A 91 -7.06 22.57 -15.46
CA HIS A 91 -6.83 21.13 -15.33
C HIS A 91 -6.62 20.72 -13.87
N LEU A 92 -5.69 21.39 -13.17
CA LEU A 92 -5.42 21.11 -11.75
C LEU A 92 -6.62 21.45 -10.85
N ALA A 93 -7.38 22.49 -11.16
CA ALA A 93 -8.62 22.81 -10.44
C ALA A 93 -9.71 21.72 -10.64
N ARG A 94 -9.85 21.17 -11.86
CA ARG A 94 -10.75 20.04 -12.16
C ARG A 94 -10.30 18.75 -11.49
N TRP A 95 -8.99 18.47 -11.49
CA TRP A 95 -8.40 17.34 -10.76
C TRP A 95 -8.71 17.41 -9.26
N GLY A 96 -8.63 18.62 -8.69
CA GLY A 96 -9.01 18.93 -7.33
C GLY A 96 -7.90 18.71 -6.30
N GLY A 97 -8.23 19.03 -5.05
CA GLY A 97 -7.27 19.10 -3.95
C GLY A 97 -6.42 20.37 -3.96
N ARG A 98 -5.59 20.54 -2.91
CA ARG A 98 -4.74 21.74 -2.72
C ARG A 98 -3.25 21.44 -2.74
N ILE A 99 -2.90 20.19 -3.04
CA ILE A 99 -1.52 19.70 -2.93
C ILE A 99 -0.57 20.39 -3.90
N HIS A 100 -1.07 20.83 -5.05
CA HIS A 100 -0.32 21.54 -6.08
C HIS A 100 -0.18 23.04 -5.80
N TYR A 101 -0.85 23.60 -4.78
CA TYR A 101 -0.87 25.04 -4.55
C TYR A 101 0.51 25.65 -4.27
N PRO A 102 1.41 25.04 -3.48
CA PRO A 102 2.74 25.63 -3.26
C PRO A 102 3.54 25.76 -4.54
N ILE A 103 3.58 24.70 -5.36
CA ILE A 103 4.32 24.75 -6.62
C ILE A 103 3.66 25.68 -7.64
N ALA A 104 2.33 25.71 -7.71
CA ALA A 104 1.63 26.66 -8.57
C ALA A 104 1.89 28.12 -8.16
N LEU A 105 1.86 28.42 -6.86
CA LEU A 105 2.17 29.76 -6.37
C LEU A 105 3.61 30.14 -6.66
N HIS A 106 4.56 29.22 -6.43
CA HIS A 106 5.97 29.43 -6.72
C HIS A 106 6.22 29.72 -8.21
N LEU A 107 5.64 28.92 -9.11
CA LEU A 107 5.80 29.12 -10.55
C LEU A 107 5.19 30.45 -11.01
N LEU A 108 4.01 30.83 -10.49
CA LEU A 108 3.42 32.14 -10.76
C LEU A 108 4.29 33.28 -10.22
N ASP A 109 4.92 33.11 -9.05
CA ASP A 109 5.84 34.08 -8.44
C ASP A 109 7.09 34.28 -9.33
N LEU A 110 7.60 33.21 -9.94
CA LEU A 110 8.70 33.27 -10.91
C LEU A 110 8.31 34.00 -12.20
N VAL A 111 7.11 33.73 -12.73
CA VAL A 111 6.59 34.41 -13.93
C VAL A 111 6.40 35.90 -13.67
N ASP A 112 5.77 36.25 -12.55
CA ASP A 112 5.52 37.63 -12.13
C ASP A 112 6.84 38.41 -11.91
N ALA A 113 7.87 37.74 -11.41
CA ALA A 113 9.21 38.31 -11.26
C ALA A 113 10.06 38.33 -12.55
N GLY A 114 9.52 37.86 -13.69
CA GLY A 114 10.25 37.77 -14.95
C GLY A 114 11.40 36.75 -14.97
N ARG A 115 11.38 35.78 -14.04
CA ARG A 115 12.40 34.72 -13.90
C ARG A 115 12.04 33.42 -14.60
N ALA A 116 10.81 33.29 -15.07
CA ALA A 116 10.33 32.19 -15.90
C ALA A 116 9.32 32.72 -16.92
N GLN A 117 9.22 32.06 -18.07
CA GLN A 117 8.16 32.38 -19.03
C GLN A 117 6.84 31.68 -18.65
N ALA A 118 5.71 32.25 -19.05
CA ALA A 118 4.40 31.69 -18.70
C ALA A 118 4.13 30.32 -19.36
N ASP A 119 4.65 30.09 -20.57
CA ASP A 119 4.62 28.79 -21.26
C ASP A 119 5.49 27.74 -20.55
N GLU A 120 6.63 28.13 -19.98
CA GLU A 120 7.46 27.27 -19.12
C GLU A 120 6.72 26.89 -17.85
N ALA A 121 6.08 27.85 -17.17
CA ALA A 121 5.25 27.57 -16.00
C ALA A 121 4.07 26.65 -16.34
N ALA A 122 3.46 26.83 -17.52
CA ALA A 122 2.39 25.96 -17.99
C ALA A 122 2.90 24.52 -18.20
N ARG A 123 4.04 24.33 -18.87
CA ARG A 123 4.68 23.01 -19.02
C ARG A 123 5.00 22.37 -17.66
N ALA A 124 5.54 23.14 -16.73
CA ALA A 124 5.84 22.70 -15.36
C ALA A 124 4.58 22.20 -14.62
N LEU A 125 3.47 22.93 -14.71
CA LEU A 125 2.19 22.49 -14.14
C LEU A 125 1.61 21.26 -14.86
N GLY A 126 1.85 21.12 -16.16
CA GLY A 126 1.53 19.90 -16.92
C GLY A 126 2.26 18.67 -16.37
N TYR A 127 3.53 18.80 -15.98
CA TYR A 127 4.27 17.72 -15.30
C TYR A 127 3.70 17.37 -13.93
N VAL A 128 3.29 18.38 -13.14
CA VAL A 128 2.60 18.16 -11.87
C VAL A 128 1.29 17.38 -12.08
N GLU A 129 0.50 17.78 -13.08
CA GLU A 129 -0.72 17.08 -13.46
C GLU A 129 -0.44 15.63 -13.86
N GLY A 130 0.52 15.42 -14.77
CA GLY A 130 0.91 14.11 -15.26
C GLY A 130 1.43 13.20 -14.14
N PHE A 131 2.22 13.73 -13.21
CA PHE A 131 2.67 13.00 -12.03
C PHE A 131 1.51 12.49 -11.18
N LEU A 132 0.52 13.35 -10.91
CA LEU A 132 -0.65 12.98 -10.10
C LEU A 132 -1.53 11.94 -10.81
N VAL A 133 -1.81 12.14 -12.10
CA VAL A 133 -2.66 11.24 -12.89
C VAL A 133 -2.00 9.89 -13.09
N ARG A 134 -0.72 9.84 -13.51
CA ARG A 134 0.00 8.58 -13.72
C ARG A 134 0.05 7.74 -12.45
N ARG A 135 0.27 8.36 -11.28
CA ARG A 135 0.22 7.66 -9.99
C ARG A 135 -1.15 7.07 -9.69
N MET A 136 -2.23 7.76 -10.05
CA MET A 136 -3.57 7.21 -9.92
C MET A 136 -3.79 6.05 -10.90
N LEU A 137 -3.40 6.16 -12.16
CA LEU A 137 -3.51 5.06 -13.12
C LEU A 137 -2.72 3.82 -12.67
N CYS A 138 -1.56 4.04 -12.06
CA CYS A 138 -0.69 2.98 -11.56
C CYS A 138 -0.98 2.55 -10.11
N GLN A 139 -1.99 3.11 -9.44
CA GLN A 139 -2.27 2.89 -8.01
C GLN A 139 -1.03 3.04 -7.11
N ALA A 140 -0.15 3.99 -7.43
CA ALA A 140 1.04 4.26 -6.63
C ALA A 140 0.66 4.85 -5.27
N SER A 141 1.41 4.48 -4.23
CA SER A 141 1.19 4.93 -2.84
C SER A 141 1.03 6.46 -2.75
N THR A 142 0.05 6.96 -2.02
CA THR A 142 -0.11 8.41 -1.77
C THR A 142 0.70 8.89 -0.57
N GLN A 143 1.47 8.00 0.06
CA GLN A 143 2.30 8.34 1.21
C GLN A 143 3.34 9.40 0.83
N SER A 144 3.53 10.38 1.71
CA SER A 144 4.48 11.48 1.57
C SER A 144 4.23 12.42 0.37
N LEU A 145 3.12 12.29 -0.36
CA LEU A 145 2.81 13.17 -1.47
C LEU A 145 2.70 14.63 -1.02
N ASN A 146 2.01 14.89 0.11
CA ASN A 146 1.92 16.25 0.66
C ASN A 146 3.32 16.79 0.98
N ARG A 147 4.18 15.98 1.62
CA ARG A 147 5.54 16.38 1.97
C ARG A 147 6.37 16.72 0.72
N LEU A 148 6.25 15.91 -0.33
CA LEU A 148 6.93 16.11 -1.61
C LEU A 148 6.62 17.48 -2.21
N PHE A 149 5.32 17.83 -2.28
CA PHE A 149 4.88 19.10 -2.87
C PHE A 149 5.14 20.30 -1.97
N MET A 150 5.15 20.12 -0.64
CA MET A 150 5.54 21.19 0.29
C MET A 150 7.01 21.55 0.18
N SER A 151 7.91 20.58 0.00
CA SER A 151 9.34 20.91 -0.08
C SER A 151 9.79 21.35 -1.47
N MET A 152 8.99 21.06 -2.50
CA MET A 152 9.32 21.31 -3.91
C MET A 152 9.76 22.76 -4.21
N PRO A 153 9.06 23.83 -3.79
CA PRO A 153 9.48 25.20 -4.08
C PRO A 153 10.90 25.56 -3.57
N GLY A 154 11.33 24.96 -2.46
CA GLY A 154 12.65 25.21 -1.87
C GLY A 154 13.73 24.25 -2.35
N ASP A 155 13.36 23.04 -2.78
CA ASP A 155 14.30 21.97 -3.15
C ASP A 155 14.60 21.93 -4.66
N MET A 156 13.85 22.66 -5.50
CA MET A 156 14.04 22.67 -6.95
C MET A 156 15.33 23.39 -7.37
N GLU A 157 15.96 22.87 -8.42
CA GLU A 157 17.10 23.52 -9.08
C GLU A 157 16.67 24.89 -9.63
N THR A 158 17.51 25.91 -9.44
CA THR A 158 17.19 27.32 -9.83
C THR A 158 18.04 27.82 -10.99
N ASP A 159 18.96 26.99 -11.49
CA ASP A 159 19.94 27.28 -12.53
C ASP A 159 19.48 26.85 -13.94
N ARG A 160 18.19 26.51 -14.09
CA ARG A 160 17.61 25.95 -15.31
C ARG A 160 16.16 26.40 -15.51
N PRO A 161 15.56 26.18 -16.70
CA PRO A 161 14.17 26.49 -16.95
C PRO A 161 13.23 25.81 -15.94
N ALA A 162 12.18 26.52 -15.52
CA ALA A 162 11.28 26.06 -14.47
C ALA A 162 10.61 24.70 -14.79
N ALA A 163 10.27 24.48 -16.07
CA ALA A 163 9.72 23.21 -16.54
C ALA A 163 10.69 22.04 -16.33
N GLU A 164 11.96 22.23 -16.68
CA GLU A 164 13.01 21.22 -16.51
C GLU A 164 13.27 20.94 -15.04
N ALA A 165 13.35 21.98 -14.20
CA ALA A 165 13.52 21.84 -12.75
C ALA A 165 12.39 21.03 -12.10
N VAL A 166 11.12 21.29 -12.47
CA VAL A 166 9.98 20.52 -11.96
C VAL A 166 10.06 19.06 -12.44
N GLN A 167 10.33 18.85 -13.72
CA GLN A 167 10.41 17.50 -14.28
C GLN A 167 11.50 16.67 -13.58
N ARG A 168 12.69 17.24 -13.40
CA ARG A 168 13.80 16.59 -12.72
C ARG A 168 13.51 16.29 -11.25
N TYR A 169 12.94 17.27 -10.54
CA TYR A 169 12.57 17.10 -9.14
C TYR A 169 11.58 15.94 -8.95
N LEU A 170 10.54 15.89 -9.80
CA LEU A 170 9.53 14.82 -9.78
C LEU A 170 10.08 13.47 -10.27
N SER A 171 11.07 13.49 -11.17
CA SER A 171 11.78 12.29 -11.67
C SER A 171 12.80 11.74 -10.67
N GLY A 172 13.04 12.46 -9.57
CA GLY A 172 14.01 12.09 -8.55
C GLY A 172 13.79 10.67 -7.99
N ARG A 173 14.89 10.07 -7.53
CA ARG A 173 14.88 8.76 -6.87
C ARG A 173 13.85 8.75 -5.73
N ARG A 174 13.04 7.69 -5.67
CA ARG A 174 12.00 7.46 -4.66
C ARG A 174 10.80 8.41 -4.71
N ARG A 175 10.68 9.30 -5.71
CA ARG A 175 9.45 10.07 -5.92
C ARG A 175 8.34 9.22 -6.53
N GLY A 176 8.70 8.19 -7.30
CA GLY A 176 7.77 7.21 -7.85
C GLY A 176 6.90 7.78 -8.96
N TRP A 177 7.47 8.56 -9.87
CA TRP A 177 6.78 8.98 -11.10
C TRP A 177 6.68 7.77 -12.04
N PRO A 178 5.47 7.27 -12.35
CA PRO A 178 5.35 6.09 -13.19
C PRO A 178 5.79 6.35 -14.64
N THR A 179 6.50 5.37 -15.19
CA THR A 179 6.90 5.30 -16.61
C THR A 179 5.72 5.00 -17.52
N ASP A 180 5.91 5.17 -18.82
CA ASP A 180 4.89 4.89 -19.84
C ASP A 180 4.45 3.43 -19.80
N ALA A 181 5.41 2.51 -19.61
CA ALA A 181 5.13 1.09 -19.47
C ALA A 181 4.30 0.77 -18.22
N GLU A 182 4.61 1.39 -17.07
CA GLU A 182 3.82 1.23 -15.84
C GLU A 182 2.40 1.78 -16.00
N VAL A 183 2.23 2.89 -16.74
CA VAL A 183 0.92 3.47 -17.05
C VAL A 183 0.11 2.54 -17.95
N ALA A 184 0.73 2.00 -19.00
CA ALA A 184 0.08 1.05 -19.89
C ALA A 184 -0.38 -0.22 -19.14
N ASP A 185 0.50 -0.81 -18.34
CA ASP A 185 0.17 -1.95 -17.49
C ASP A 185 -0.95 -1.61 -16.48
N GLY A 186 -0.88 -0.43 -15.87
CA GLY A 186 -1.89 0.08 -14.94
C GLY A 186 -3.27 0.17 -15.57
N ILE A 187 -3.37 0.77 -16.75
CA ILE A 187 -4.61 0.91 -17.52
C ILE A 187 -5.20 -0.45 -17.91
N ARG A 188 -4.34 -1.39 -18.28
CA ARG A 188 -4.72 -2.73 -18.76
C ARG A 188 -5.23 -3.65 -17.67
N SER A 189 -4.65 -3.59 -16.47
CA SER A 189 -4.81 -4.64 -15.46
C SER A 189 -5.39 -4.17 -14.12
N LYS A 190 -5.26 -2.88 -13.77
CA LYS A 190 -5.64 -2.41 -12.42
C LYS A 190 -7.12 -2.02 -12.35
N PRO A 191 -7.79 -2.25 -11.21
CA PRO A 191 -9.18 -1.88 -11.02
C PRO A 191 -9.33 -0.35 -10.84
N PHE A 192 -9.31 0.39 -11.96
CA PHE A 192 -9.42 1.84 -12.02
C PHE A 192 -10.68 2.37 -11.31
N TYR A 193 -11.81 1.66 -11.43
CA TYR A 193 -13.10 2.11 -10.86
C TYR A 193 -13.05 2.37 -9.35
N TRP A 194 -12.20 1.61 -8.63
CA TRP A 194 -12.06 1.72 -7.17
C TRP A 194 -10.95 2.69 -6.75
N ASN A 195 -10.14 3.17 -7.69
CA ASN A 195 -9.04 4.04 -7.35
C ASN A 195 -9.40 5.53 -7.44
N GLY A 196 -8.79 6.33 -6.56
CA GLY A 196 -9.00 7.77 -6.47
C GLY A 196 -10.42 8.18 -6.07
N GLN A 197 -10.67 9.49 -6.09
CA GLN A 197 -12.00 10.06 -5.84
C GLN A 197 -12.85 10.07 -7.12
N ALA A 198 -14.18 10.06 -6.99
CA ALA A 198 -15.08 10.05 -8.15
C ALA A 198 -14.82 11.20 -9.15
N PRO A 199 -14.57 12.46 -8.72
CA PRO A 199 -14.23 13.54 -9.64
C PRO A 199 -12.92 13.30 -10.41
N GLN A 200 -11.93 12.63 -9.81
CA GLN A 200 -10.66 12.32 -10.46
C GLN A 200 -10.83 11.24 -11.54
N ARG A 201 -11.68 10.23 -11.28
CA ARG A 201 -12.03 9.23 -12.30
C ARG A 201 -12.75 9.86 -13.49
N ALA A 202 -13.74 10.72 -13.21
CA ALA A 202 -14.44 11.46 -14.25
C ALA A 202 -13.46 12.33 -15.05
N TYR A 203 -12.62 13.10 -14.36
CA TYR A 203 -11.60 13.94 -14.97
C TYR A 203 -10.68 13.20 -15.96
N ILE A 204 -10.17 12.03 -15.58
CA ILE A 204 -9.31 11.22 -16.47
C ILE A 204 -10.08 10.78 -17.72
N LEU A 205 -11.31 10.31 -17.57
CA LEU A 205 -12.14 9.89 -18.70
C LEU A 205 -12.52 11.09 -19.60
N GLU A 206 -12.83 12.24 -19.02
CA GLU A 206 -13.11 13.47 -19.76
C GLU A 206 -11.88 13.93 -20.55
N ARG A 207 -10.68 13.90 -19.95
CA ARG A 207 -9.42 14.24 -20.62
C ARG A 207 -9.07 13.28 -21.75
N LEU A 208 -9.35 11.98 -21.57
CA LEU A 208 -9.20 10.99 -22.64
C LEU A 208 -10.18 11.26 -23.78
N GLU A 209 -11.44 11.60 -23.50
CA GLU A 209 -12.42 12.00 -24.50
C GLU A 209 -12.03 13.30 -25.23
N GLU A 210 -11.54 14.31 -24.50
CA GLU A 210 -11.03 15.57 -25.08
C GLU A 210 -9.88 15.32 -26.06
N SER A 211 -9.06 14.28 -25.84
CA SER A 211 -7.93 13.92 -26.73
C SER A 211 -8.33 13.44 -28.13
N TYR A 212 -9.62 13.17 -28.37
CA TYR A 212 -10.11 12.85 -29.71
C TYR A 212 -10.23 14.09 -30.60
N GLY A 213 -10.13 15.30 -30.05
CA GLY A 213 -10.09 16.53 -30.84
C GLY A 213 -11.39 16.81 -31.61
N SER A 214 -12.55 16.49 -31.02
CA SER A 214 -13.84 16.75 -31.66
C SER A 214 -14.00 18.23 -32.01
N ALA A 215 -14.45 18.51 -33.24
CA ALA A 215 -14.73 19.86 -33.72
C ALA A 215 -15.82 20.57 -32.89
N GLU A 216 -16.69 19.80 -32.26
CA GLU A 216 -17.65 20.27 -31.25
C GLU A 216 -17.26 19.67 -29.88
N PRO A 217 -16.59 20.45 -29.01
CA PRO A 217 -16.20 19.99 -27.69
C PRO A 217 -17.43 19.69 -26.82
N VAL A 218 -17.37 18.59 -26.07
CA VAL A 218 -18.45 18.17 -25.17
C VAL A 218 -18.48 19.07 -23.94
N ASP A 219 -19.65 19.65 -23.62
CA ASP A 219 -19.86 20.34 -22.34
C ASP A 219 -20.19 19.33 -21.23
N PHE A 220 -19.14 18.83 -20.58
CA PHE A 220 -19.25 17.84 -19.50
C PHE A 220 -20.08 18.32 -18.30
N LYS A 221 -20.08 19.62 -18.00
CA LYS A 221 -20.84 20.18 -16.87
C LYS A 221 -22.34 20.12 -17.13
N ARG A 222 -22.77 20.38 -18.37
CA ARG A 222 -24.18 20.30 -18.76
C ARG A 222 -24.64 18.87 -19.01
N ALA A 223 -23.75 18.01 -19.51
CA ALA A 223 -24.07 16.63 -19.86
C ALA A 223 -24.31 15.70 -18.65
N LYS A 224 -23.92 16.11 -17.42
CA LYS A 224 -24.10 15.32 -16.18
C LYS A 224 -23.65 13.87 -16.33
N LEU A 225 -22.50 13.67 -16.98
CA LEU A 225 -21.96 12.35 -17.23
C LEU A 225 -21.50 11.68 -15.93
N THR A 226 -21.57 10.36 -15.92
CA THR A 226 -21.07 9.52 -14.85
C THR A 226 -20.30 8.34 -15.42
N VAL A 227 -19.43 7.74 -14.61
CA VAL A 227 -18.65 6.56 -15.01
C VAL A 227 -19.56 5.35 -15.09
N GLU A 228 -19.55 4.66 -16.23
CA GLU A 228 -20.38 3.51 -16.52
C GLU A 228 -19.53 2.30 -16.96
N HIS A 229 -20.01 1.11 -16.62
CA HIS A 229 -19.43 -0.17 -17.00
C HIS A 229 -20.04 -0.69 -18.30
N VAL A 230 -19.22 -0.96 -19.32
CA VAL A 230 -19.73 -1.59 -20.55
C VAL A 230 -20.05 -3.06 -20.28
N LEU A 231 -19.06 -3.87 -19.85
CA LEU A 231 -19.27 -5.17 -19.21
C LEU A 231 -19.82 -4.93 -17.80
N PRO A 232 -21.07 -5.33 -17.48
CA PRO A 232 -21.72 -4.99 -16.21
C PRO A 232 -21.05 -5.61 -14.98
N GLN A 233 -21.16 -4.95 -13.83
CA GLN A 233 -20.68 -5.47 -12.53
C GLN A 233 -21.38 -6.77 -12.10
N ARG A 234 -22.65 -6.94 -12.49
CA ARG A 234 -23.43 -8.17 -12.25
C ARG A 234 -23.85 -8.72 -13.61
N PRO A 235 -22.99 -9.48 -14.31
CA PRO A 235 -23.26 -9.90 -15.69
C PRO A 235 -24.45 -10.87 -15.75
N ALA A 236 -25.35 -10.67 -16.71
CA ALA A 236 -26.34 -11.68 -17.10
C ALA A 236 -25.68 -12.86 -17.84
N GLN A 237 -26.40 -13.97 -18.00
CA GLN A 237 -25.86 -15.19 -18.64
C GLN A 237 -25.22 -14.93 -20.01
N ALA A 238 -25.84 -14.10 -20.85
CA ALA A 238 -25.29 -13.77 -22.17
C ALA A 238 -23.87 -13.13 -22.13
N TRP A 239 -23.54 -12.42 -21.05
CA TRP A 239 -22.19 -11.88 -20.83
C TRP A 239 -21.24 -12.98 -20.34
N ILE A 240 -21.72 -13.88 -19.48
CA ILE A 240 -20.95 -15.04 -19.00
C ILE A 240 -20.56 -15.95 -20.17
N ASP A 241 -21.46 -16.17 -21.13
CA ASP A 241 -21.20 -17.01 -22.30
C ASP A 241 -20.07 -16.43 -23.17
N VAL A 242 -20.08 -15.11 -23.41
CA VAL A 242 -18.98 -14.42 -24.13
C VAL A 242 -17.65 -14.54 -23.39
N LEU A 243 -17.67 -14.41 -22.05
CA LEU A 243 -16.46 -14.56 -21.23
C LEU A 243 -15.97 -16.01 -21.18
N ALA A 244 -16.86 -16.99 -21.29
CA ALA A 244 -16.49 -18.39 -21.35
C ALA A 244 -15.74 -18.72 -22.65
N GLU A 245 -16.12 -18.12 -23.78
CA GLU A 245 -15.38 -18.23 -25.04
C GLU A 245 -13.97 -17.60 -24.97
N ASP A 246 -13.76 -16.63 -24.07
CA ASP A 246 -12.51 -15.88 -23.90
C ASP A 246 -11.61 -16.37 -22.76
N SER A 247 -12.08 -17.34 -21.98
CA SER A 247 -11.37 -17.86 -20.82
C SER A 247 -10.23 -18.77 -21.25
N ASP A 248 -9.06 -18.61 -20.64
CA ASP A 248 -7.92 -19.50 -20.87
C ASP A 248 -8.19 -20.89 -20.25
N ASP A 249 -7.44 -21.91 -20.67
CA ASP A 249 -7.54 -23.26 -20.09
C ASP A 249 -7.35 -23.23 -18.55
N GLY A 250 -8.40 -23.62 -17.82
CA GLY A 250 -8.41 -23.64 -16.36
C GLY A 250 -8.81 -22.31 -15.70
N GLN A 251 -9.17 -21.28 -16.46
CA GLN A 251 -9.78 -20.04 -15.96
C GLN A 251 -11.29 -20.12 -16.07
N THR A 252 -12.00 -19.69 -15.03
CA THR A 252 -13.46 -19.57 -15.06
C THR A 252 -13.90 -18.23 -15.68
N PRO A 253 -15.09 -18.16 -16.31
CA PRO A 253 -15.63 -16.90 -16.82
C PRO A 253 -15.78 -15.82 -15.73
N GLN A 254 -16.01 -16.23 -14.48
CA GLN A 254 -16.11 -15.32 -13.34
C GLN A 254 -14.74 -14.72 -12.97
N GLU A 255 -13.67 -15.52 -12.97
CA GLU A 255 -12.32 -14.99 -12.75
C GLU A 255 -11.92 -14.01 -13.86
N LEU A 256 -12.28 -14.30 -15.12
CA LEU A 256 -12.04 -13.37 -16.22
C LEU A 256 -12.87 -12.09 -16.07
N HIS A 257 -14.13 -12.20 -15.62
CA HIS A 257 -14.98 -11.05 -15.31
C HIS A 257 -14.33 -10.14 -14.25
N ASP A 258 -13.90 -10.72 -13.13
CA ASP A 258 -13.31 -9.98 -12.01
C ASP A 258 -12.03 -9.23 -12.43
N LEU A 259 -11.24 -9.82 -13.34
CA LEU A 259 -10.03 -9.19 -13.89
C LEU A 259 -10.33 -7.99 -14.79
N LEU A 260 -11.43 -8.01 -15.54
CA LEU A 260 -11.70 -7.02 -16.60
C LEU A 260 -12.67 -5.93 -16.17
N VAL A 261 -13.66 -6.26 -15.33
CA VAL A 261 -14.84 -5.43 -15.10
C VAL A 261 -14.49 -4.04 -14.58
N HIS A 262 -13.47 -3.90 -13.74
CA HIS A 262 -13.09 -2.62 -13.14
C HIS A 262 -11.92 -1.91 -13.85
N THR A 263 -11.39 -2.47 -14.95
CA THR A 263 -10.27 -1.89 -15.70
C THR A 263 -10.71 -0.67 -16.51
N LEU A 264 -9.79 0.25 -16.80
CA LEU A 264 -10.11 1.46 -17.57
C LEU A 264 -10.60 1.12 -18.99
N GLY A 265 -10.09 0.02 -19.57
CA GLY A 265 -10.54 -0.52 -20.86
C GLY A 265 -12.04 -0.83 -20.91
N ASN A 266 -12.68 -1.14 -19.78
CA ASN A 266 -14.10 -1.44 -19.70
C ASN A 266 -14.99 -0.25 -19.28
N LEU A 267 -14.40 0.90 -18.95
CA LEU A 267 -15.12 2.05 -18.39
C LEU A 267 -15.31 3.15 -19.42
N THR A 268 -16.47 3.80 -19.35
CA THR A 268 -16.80 4.95 -20.19
C THR A 268 -17.63 5.99 -19.44
N LEU A 269 -17.97 7.09 -20.10
CA LEU A 269 -18.87 8.14 -19.58
C LEU A 269 -20.26 8.02 -20.21
N SER A 270 -21.31 8.17 -19.39
CA SER A 270 -22.69 8.17 -19.84
C SER A 270 -23.59 9.09 -19.00
N ALA A 271 -24.60 9.68 -19.64
CA ALA A 271 -25.69 10.41 -18.99
C ALA A 271 -26.90 9.50 -18.66
N GLU A 272 -26.90 8.26 -19.15
CA GLU A 272 -28.07 7.37 -19.25
C GLU A 272 -27.84 6.03 -18.54
N ASN A 273 -27.28 6.05 -17.31
CA ASN A 273 -26.89 4.82 -16.59
C ASN A 273 -28.06 3.83 -16.40
N THR A 274 -29.27 4.33 -16.15
CA THR A 274 -30.46 3.49 -15.98
C THR A 274 -30.78 2.69 -17.24
N LYS A 275 -30.43 3.20 -18.43
CA LYS A 275 -30.69 2.55 -19.72
C LYS A 275 -29.58 1.60 -20.16
N LEU A 276 -28.34 1.76 -19.65
CA LEU A 276 -27.22 0.87 -19.97
C LEU A 276 -27.25 -0.38 -19.08
N SER A 277 -27.28 -0.23 -17.75
CA SER A 277 -27.49 -1.29 -16.75
C SER A 277 -26.92 -2.69 -17.12
N ASN A 278 -27.62 -3.78 -16.80
CA ASN A 278 -27.24 -5.16 -17.13
C ASN A 278 -27.80 -5.64 -18.48
N HIS A 279 -28.03 -4.73 -19.44
CA HIS A 279 -28.52 -5.13 -20.74
C HIS A 279 -27.45 -5.89 -21.56
N PRO A 280 -27.85 -6.78 -22.49
CA PRO A 280 -26.94 -7.41 -23.44
C PRO A 280 -26.16 -6.38 -24.25
N PHE A 281 -24.97 -6.75 -24.74
CA PHE A 281 -24.10 -5.84 -25.46
C PHE A 281 -24.79 -5.16 -26.65
N GLN A 282 -25.59 -5.88 -27.45
CA GLN A 282 -26.27 -5.28 -28.61
C GLN A 282 -27.21 -4.12 -28.23
N ARG A 283 -27.84 -4.20 -27.06
CA ARG A 283 -28.69 -3.11 -26.56
C ARG A 283 -27.85 -1.92 -26.08
N LYS A 284 -26.73 -2.18 -25.40
CA LYS A 284 -25.78 -1.12 -25.02
C LYS A 284 -25.20 -0.44 -26.25
N GLN A 285 -24.84 -1.21 -27.28
CA GLN A 285 -24.31 -0.74 -28.54
C GLN A 285 -25.21 0.33 -29.18
N GLN A 286 -26.52 0.07 -29.28
CA GLN A 286 -27.50 1.04 -29.82
C GLN A 286 -27.54 2.35 -29.02
N ILE A 287 -27.40 2.27 -27.69
CA ILE A 287 -27.42 3.45 -26.82
C ILE A 287 -26.11 4.24 -26.98
N LEU A 288 -24.97 3.55 -27.06
CA LEU A 288 -23.66 4.15 -27.20
C LEU A 288 -23.44 4.77 -28.59
N GLU A 289 -24.04 4.19 -29.64
CA GLU A 289 -24.02 4.73 -31.01
C GLU A 289 -24.68 6.11 -31.09
N ALA A 290 -25.73 6.34 -30.31
CA ALA A 290 -26.40 7.64 -30.22
C ALA A 290 -25.66 8.67 -29.34
N SER A 291 -24.52 8.29 -28.73
CA SER A 291 -23.74 9.19 -27.89
C SER A 291 -22.89 10.15 -28.74
N SER A 292 -22.74 11.38 -28.25
CA SER A 292 -21.80 12.36 -28.83
C SER A 292 -20.34 12.08 -28.47
N LEU A 293 -20.08 11.16 -27.52
CA LEU A 293 -18.71 10.83 -27.10
C LEU A 293 -18.05 9.88 -28.09
N ARG A 294 -16.85 10.20 -28.55
CA ARG A 294 -16.05 9.35 -29.44
C ARG A 294 -15.68 8.03 -28.78
N MET A 295 -15.35 8.04 -27.49
CA MET A 295 -15.10 6.81 -26.74
C MET A 295 -16.29 5.86 -26.75
N ASN A 296 -17.53 6.37 -26.75
CA ASN A 296 -18.73 5.53 -26.82
C ASN A 296 -18.97 5.00 -28.24
N GLN A 297 -18.73 5.82 -29.26
CA GLN A 297 -18.87 5.42 -30.67
C GLN A 297 -17.87 4.32 -31.05
N GLU A 298 -16.64 4.38 -30.54
CA GLU A 298 -15.66 3.31 -30.75
C GLU A 298 -16.11 1.97 -30.14
N ILE A 299 -16.65 2.01 -28.92
CA ILE A 299 -17.23 0.82 -28.28
C ILE A 299 -18.40 0.30 -29.11
N ALA A 300 -19.28 1.21 -29.58
CA ALA A 300 -20.43 0.85 -30.40
C ALA A 300 -20.07 0.26 -31.78
N GLY A 301 -18.89 0.59 -32.31
CA GLY A 301 -18.37 0.07 -33.57
C GLY A 301 -17.86 -1.38 -33.49
N THR A 302 -17.73 -1.95 -32.29
CA THR A 302 -17.31 -3.35 -32.12
C THR A 302 -18.48 -4.32 -32.31
N ARG A 303 -18.19 -5.54 -32.79
CA ARG A 303 -19.21 -6.58 -33.00
C ARG A 303 -19.59 -7.34 -31.73
N ARG A 304 -18.68 -7.39 -30.76
CA ARG A 304 -18.74 -8.12 -29.50
C ARG A 304 -17.96 -7.32 -28.45
N TRP A 305 -18.16 -7.65 -27.18
CA TRP A 305 -17.45 -6.99 -26.09
C TRP A 305 -16.95 -8.01 -25.07
N GLY A 306 -15.75 -8.52 -25.29
CA GLY A 306 -15.08 -9.49 -24.43
C GLY A 306 -13.65 -9.07 -24.09
N ARG A 307 -12.82 -10.04 -23.69
CA ARG A 307 -11.44 -9.84 -23.25
C ARG A 307 -10.62 -9.09 -24.29
N LYS A 308 -10.67 -9.54 -25.54
CA LYS A 308 -9.88 -8.94 -26.63
C LYS A 308 -10.23 -7.46 -26.80
N GLU A 309 -11.50 -7.13 -26.91
CA GLU A 309 -11.93 -5.74 -27.17
C GLU A 309 -11.63 -4.82 -25.98
N ILE A 310 -11.77 -5.30 -24.74
CA ILE A 310 -11.44 -4.53 -23.54
C ILE A 310 -9.94 -4.24 -23.48
N LEU A 311 -9.08 -5.23 -23.80
CA LEU A 311 -7.63 -5.08 -23.78
C LEU A 311 -7.13 -4.21 -24.95
N ASP A 312 -7.64 -4.43 -26.17
CA ASP A 312 -7.28 -3.62 -27.35
C ASP A 312 -7.67 -2.14 -27.11
N ARG A 313 -8.83 -1.88 -26.48
CA ARG A 313 -9.21 -0.53 -26.04
C ARG A 313 -8.30 0.02 -24.95
N ALA A 314 -7.91 -0.79 -23.97
CA ALA A 314 -6.99 -0.38 -22.92
C ALA A 314 -5.65 0.10 -23.50
N ASP A 315 -5.11 -0.60 -24.50
CA ASP A 315 -3.85 -0.24 -25.17
C ASP A 315 -3.97 1.09 -25.95
N ASN A 316 -5.10 1.30 -26.63
CA ASN A 316 -5.39 2.59 -27.29
C ASN A 316 -5.50 3.75 -26.28
N LEU A 317 -6.19 3.53 -25.15
CA LEU A 317 -6.28 4.52 -24.08
C LEU A 317 -4.94 4.79 -23.42
N ALA A 318 -4.07 3.78 -23.29
CA ALA A 318 -2.73 3.94 -22.75
C ALA A 318 -1.88 4.86 -23.63
N THR A 319 -1.93 4.67 -24.95
CA THR A 319 -1.23 5.55 -25.91
C THR A 319 -1.66 7.01 -25.78
N ARG A 320 -2.97 7.24 -25.63
CA ARG A 320 -3.52 8.59 -25.39
C ARG A 320 -3.11 9.15 -24.03
N ALA A 321 -3.19 8.33 -22.99
CA ALA A 321 -2.84 8.73 -21.62
C ALA A 321 -1.37 9.17 -21.52
N VAL A 322 -0.45 8.42 -22.12
CA VAL A 322 0.97 8.75 -22.18
C VAL A 322 1.22 10.09 -22.87
N SER A 323 0.48 10.36 -23.96
CA SER A 323 0.59 11.61 -24.71
C SER A 323 0.01 12.81 -23.94
N LEU A 324 -1.10 12.62 -23.23
CA LEU A 324 -1.75 13.66 -22.42
C LEU A 324 -0.96 14.02 -21.16
N TRP A 325 -0.31 13.01 -20.57
CA TRP A 325 0.39 13.11 -19.30
C TRP A 325 1.82 12.64 -19.50
N PRO A 326 2.76 13.53 -19.85
CA PRO A 326 4.16 13.16 -20.03
C PRO A 326 4.78 12.53 -18.77
N GLY A 327 5.77 11.67 -18.99
CA GLY A 327 6.45 10.90 -17.96
C GLY A 327 7.71 11.54 -17.39
N PRO A 328 8.47 10.79 -16.57
CA PRO A 328 9.76 11.23 -16.07
C PRO A 328 10.76 11.52 -17.20
N GLU A 329 11.75 12.37 -16.92
CA GLU A 329 12.84 12.65 -17.85
C GLU A 329 13.71 11.40 -18.06
N GLY A 330 13.98 11.04 -19.31
CA GLY A 330 14.79 9.87 -19.67
C GLY A 330 14.09 8.56 -19.30
N GLU A 331 13.32 8.00 -20.25
CA GLU A 331 12.48 6.80 -20.08
C GLU A 331 13.18 5.50 -19.67
N GLN A 332 14.46 5.56 -19.31
CA GLN A 332 15.14 4.50 -18.60
C GLN A 332 15.24 4.91 -17.14
N ARG A 333 14.47 4.25 -16.29
CA ARG A 333 14.82 4.08 -14.87
C ARG A 333 16.26 3.56 -14.89
N ALA A 334 17.24 4.45 -14.74
CA ALA A 334 18.64 4.14 -14.96
C ALA A 334 18.95 2.80 -14.30
N ASP A 335 19.43 1.84 -15.09
CA ASP A 335 20.10 0.65 -14.58
C ASP A 335 21.32 1.13 -13.78
N SER A 336 21.10 1.50 -12.52
CA SER A 336 22.14 1.75 -11.54
C SER A 336 21.49 1.85 -10.16
N GLU A 337 21.76 0.82 -9.37
CA GLU A 337 21.21 0.42 -8.06
C GLU A 337 19.74 0.04 -8.11
N GLU A 338 19.54 -1.28 -8.21
CA GLU A 338 18.28 -1.96 -7.97
C GLU A 338 17.52 -1.30 -6.82
N TRP A 339 16.25 -1.02 -7.07
CA TRP A 339 15.31 -0.68 -6.02
C TRP A 339 15.57 -1.57 -4.79
N THR A 340 15.70 -0.96 -3.60
CA THR A 340 16.11 -1.68 -2.39
C THR A 340 15.20 -2.86 -2.08
N GLY A 341 13.94 -2.83 -2.53
CA GLY A 341 13.04 -3.97 -2.42
C GLY A 341 13.48 -5.20 -3.23
N TRP A 342 14.18 -5.05 -4.36
CA TRP A 342 14.76 -6.19 -5.07
C TRP A 342 16.02 -6.74 -4.37
N ALA A 343 16.80 -5.87 -3.72
CA ALA A 343 17.90 -6.30 -2.86
C ALA A 343 17.38 -7.07 -1.64
N ASP A 344 16.33 -6.57 -0.99
CA ASP A 344 15.64 -7.24 0.11
C ASP A 344 15.01 -8.56 -0.33
N LEU A 345 14.38 -8.62 -1.52
CA LEU A 345 13.88 -9.86 -2.10
C LEU A 345 15.00 -10.89 -2.25
N ARG A 346 16.13 -10.52 -2.89
CA ARG A 346 17.24 -11.46 -3.08
C ARG A 346 17.86 -11.89 -1.76
N ALA A 347 18.08 -10.95 -0.84
CA ALA A 347 18.59 -11.25 0.49
C ALA A 347 17.64 -12.21 1.22
N ALA A 348 16.32 -12.02 1.10
CA ALA A 348 15.34 -12.89 1.71
C ALA A 348 15.40 -14.30 1.11
N LEU A 349 15.40 -14.44 -0.22
CA LEU A 349 15.51 -15.73 -0.88
C LEU A 349 16.82 -16.48 -0.58
N ILE A 350 17.92 -15.74 -0.38
CA ILE A 350 19.21 -16.31 0.06
C ILE A 350 19.13 -16.77 1.52
N ALA A 351 18.48 -16.00 2.39
CA ALA A 351 18.34 -16.30 3.81
C ALA A 351 17.33 -17.42 4.12
N MET A 352 16.47 -17.80 3.16
CA MET A 352 15.51 -18.88 3.33
C MET A 352 16.21 -20.21 3.63
N PRO A 353 15.88 -20.89 4.74
CA PRO A 353 16.39 -22.23 5.01
C PRO A 353 15.97 -23.24 3.94
N THR A 354 16.81 -24.23 3.67
CA THR A 354 16.49 -25.36 2.79
C THR A 354 15.24 -26.10 3.31
N GLY A 355 14.38 -26.57 2.40
CA GLY A 355 13.12 -27.23 2.74
C GLY A 355 11.97 -26.28 3.08
N THR A 356 12.13 -24.96 2.85
CA THR A 356 11.07 -23.96 3.00
C THR A 356 10.66 -23.34 1.66
N TRP A 357 9.45 -22.79 1.61
CA TRP A 357 8.93 -22.06 0.45
C TRP A 357 8.21 -20.78 0.90
N THR A 358 7.88 -19.86 -0.01
CA THR A 358 7.12 -18.64 0.30
C THR A 358 6.19 -18.28 -0.87
N THR A 359 5.38 -17.23 -0.75
CA THR A 359 4.50 -16.81 -1.86
C THR A 359 4.93 -15.50 -2.50
N TYR A 360 4.47 -15.27 -3.74
CA TYR A 360 4.59 -13.95 -4.38
C TYR A 360 3.96 -12.83 -3.53
N GLY A 361 2.91 -13.14 -2.76
CA GLY A 361 2.27 -12.22 -1.83
C GLY A 361 3.16 -11.87 -0.64
N ASP A 362 3.75 -12.88 0.00
CA ASP A 362 4.65 -12.68 1.15
C ASP A 362 5.88 -11.86 0.75
N ILE A 363 6.47 -12.16 -0.41
CA ILE A 363 7.60 -11.40 -0.94
C ILE A 363 7.17 -9.98 -1.27
N ALA A 364 6.01 -9.79 -1.92
CA ALA A 364 5.49 -8.47 -2.25
C ALA A 364 5.25 -7.62 -0.99
N GLU A 365 4.67 -8.20 0.05
CA GLU A 365 4.45 -7.53 1.33
C GLU A 365 5.76 -7.13 1.99
N LEU A 366 6.75 -8.05 2.06
CA LEU A 366 8.08 -7.79 2.62
C LEU A 366 8.76 -6.56 2.02
N ILE A 367 8.61 -6.39 0.70
CA ILE A 367 9.32 -5.37 -0.06
C ILE A 367 8.45 -4.13 -0.35
N GLY A 368 7.19 -4.12 0.09
CA GLY A 368 6.24 -3.04 -0.15
C GLY A 368 5.81 -2.91 -1.62
N SER A 369 5.59 -4.04 -2.31
CA SER A 369 5.17 -4.17 -3.71
C SER A 369 3.85 -4.96 -3.85
N HIS A 370 3.55 -5.43 -5.06
CA HIS A 370 2.43 -6.30 -5.39
C HIS A 370 2.96 -7.65 -5.99
N PRO A 371 2.25 -8.78 -5.84
CA PRO A 371 2.68 -10.10 -6.35
C PRO A 371 3.09 -10.12 -7.83
N VAL A 372 2.41 -9.35 -8.67
CA VAL A 372 2.64 -9.35 -10.14
C VAL A 372 4.03 -8.80 -10.52
N PRO A 373 4.44 -7.60 -10.06
CA PRO A 373 5.82 -7.13 -10.22
C PRO A 373 6.89 -8.12 -9.73
N VAL A 374 6.64 -8.80 -8.60
CA VAL A 374 7.56 -9.82 -8.06
C VAL A 374 7.68 -10.98 -9.05
N GLY A 375 6.56 -11.49 -9.56
CA GLY A 375 6.54 -12.53 -10.59
C GLY A 375 7.31 -12.13 -11.85
N ASN A 376 7.08 -10.92 -12.36
CA ASN A 376 7.78 -10.40 -13.54
C ASN A 376 9.29 -10.27 -13.28
N PHE A 377 9.69 -9.77 -12.12
CA PHE A 377 11.09 -9.64 -11.75
C PHE A 377 11.79 -11.01 -11.70
N LEU A 378 11.19 -11.99 -11.03
CA LEU A 378 11.73 -13.35 -10.95
C LEU A 378 11.80 -14.04 -12.32
N ALA A 379 10.85 -13.73 -13.22
CA ALA A 379 10.82 -14.32 -14.56
C ALA A 379 11.83 -13.69 -15.54
N THR A 380 12.27 -12.46 -15.30
CA THR A 380 13.07 -11.67 -16.25
C THR A 380 14.51 -11.42 -15.78
N LYS A 381 14.78 -11.46 -14.46
CA LYS A 381 16.12 -11.25 -13.90
C LYS A 381 16.89 -12.56 -13.72
N ALA A 382 18.00 -12.70 -14.44
CA ALA A 382 18.93 -13.83 -14.26
C ALA A 382 19.70 -13.74 -12.92
N GLY A 383 20.15 -14.88 -12.38
CA GLY A 383 20.97 -14.93 -11.16
C GLY A 383 20.20 -14.77 -9.85
N VAL A 384 18.86 -14.83 -9.86
CA VAL A 384 18.07 -14.74 -8.63
C VAL A 384 18.03 -16.11 -7.94
N HIS A 385 18.84 -16.26 -6.89
CA HIS A 385 18.92 -17.48 -6.09
C HIS A 385 17.56 -17.85 -5.46
N GLY A 386 17.19 -19.13 -5.52
CA GLY A 386 16.02 -19.65 -4.82
C GLY A 386 14.65 -19.19 -5.37
N ALA A 387 14.57 -18.62 -6.59
CA ALA A 387 13.29 -18.13 -7.11
C ALA A 387 12.21 -19.24 -7.27
N TYR A 388 12.61 -20.51 -7.42
CA TYR A 388 11.67 -21.66 -7.44
C TYR A 388 10.96 -21.87 -6.11
N ARG A 389 11.50 -21.32 -5.01
CA ARG A 389 10.87 -21.37 -3.69
C ARG A 389 9.70 -20.39 -3.56
N VAL A 390 9.44 -19.54 -4.55
CA VAL A 390 8.31 -18.60 -4.58
C VAL A 390 7.13 -19.22 -5.33
N LEU A 391 6.10 -19.61 -4.59
CA LEU A 391 4.92 -20.29 -5.10
C LEU A 391 3.70 -19.36 -5.13
N THR A 392 2.63 -19.84 -5.76
CA THR A 392 1.31 -19.22 -5.64
C THR A 392 0.78 -19.31 -4.20
N ALA A 393 -0.22 -18.49 -3.85
CA ALA A 393 -0.87 -18.55 -2.54
C ALA A 393 -1.43 -19.95 -2.20
N ALA A 394 -1.71 -20.77 -3.21
CA ALA A 394 -2.19 -22.15 -3.08
C ALA A 394 -1.07 -23.19 -2.87
N GLY A 395 0.19 -22.77 -2.74
CA GLY A 395 1.34 -23.66 -2.58
C GLY A 395 1.71 -24.42 -3.85
N ARG A 396 1.40 -23.88 -5.02
CA ARG A 396 1.74 -24.48 -6.32
C ARG A 396 2.75 -23.64 -7.08
N VAL A 397 3.62 -24.29 -7.84
CA VAL A 397 4.47 -23.62 -8.84
C VAL A 397 3.55 -22.92 -9.84
N SER A 398 3.82 -21.65 -10.14
CA SER A 398 3.03 -20.89 -11.13
C SER A 398 3.22 -21.48 -12.53
N ALA A 399 2.13 -21.66 -13.28
CA ALA A 399 2.18 -22.13 -14.67
C ALA A 399 2.99 -21.18 -15.58
N SER A 400 2.98 -19.90 -15.24
CA SER A 400 3.72 -18.83 -15.92
C SER A 400 5.15 -18.68 -15.43
N PHE A 401 5.60 -19.51 -14.49
CA PHE A 401 6.98 -19.46 -14.00
C PHE A 401 7.97 -19.82 -15.11
N ARG A 402 8.99 -18.97 -15.30
CA ARG A 402 10.04 -19.11 -16.31
C ARG A 402 11.36 -18.60 -15.72
N TRP A 403 12.47 -19.20 -16.10
CA TRP A 403 13.80 -18.68 -15.81
C TRP A 403 14.35 -17.97 -17.04
N PRO A 404 14.97 -16.79 -16.91
CA PRO A 404 15.49 -16.03 -18.04
C PRO A 404 16.76 -16.64 -18.68
N ASN A 405 17.42 -17.59 -18.00
CA ASN A 405 18.46 -18.48 -18.52
C ASN A 405 18.34 -19.82 -17.78
N ASP A 406 18.68 -20.95 -18.41
CA ASP A 406 18.54 -22.32 -17.88
C ASP A 406 19.53 -22.64 -16.72
N GLU A 407 19.69 -21.69 -15.79
CA GLU A 407 20.71 -21.60 -14.74
C GLU A 407 20.61 -22.75 -13.72
N TYR A 408 19.40 -23.32 -13.56
CA TYR A 408 19.13 -24.48 -12.70
C TYR A 408 18.69 -25.73 -13.48
N GLY A 409 18.54 -25.66 -14.81
CA GLY A 409 18.43 -26.85 -15.68
C GLY A 409 17.26 -27.81 -15.45
N GLY A 410 16.18 -27.42 -14.76
CA GLY A 410 15.20 -28.40 -14.27
C GLY A 410 13.80 -27.87 -13.91
N ASN A 411 12.86 -28.81 -13.73
CA ASN A 411 11.51 -28.54 -13.25
C ASN A 411 11.57 -28.00 -11.81
N PRO A 412 11.03 -26.81 -11.50
CA PRO A 412 11.01 -26.23 -10.15
C PRO A 412 10.50 -27.19 -9.09
N LEU A 413 9.52 -28.04 -9.43
CA LEU A 413 8.97 -29.04 -8.52
C LEU A 413 10.01 -30.10 -8.11
N THR A 414 10.86 -30.53 -9.05
CA THR A 414 11.94 -31.48 -8.77
C THR A 414 12.98 -30.90 -7.82
N LEU A 415 13.32 -29.62 -7.98
CA LEU A 415 14.26 -28.93 -7.08
C LEU A 415 13.67 -28.77 -5.68
N LEU A 416 12.40 -28.37 -5.56
CA LEU A 416 11.72 -28.27 -4.27
C LEU A 416 11.65 -29.61 -3.54
N HIS A 417 11.40 -30.71 -4.26
CA HIS A 417 11.46 -32.05 -3.68
C HIS A 417 12.87 -32.45 -3.23
N ALA A 418 13.91 -32.13 -4.02
CA ALA A 418 15.30 -32.41 -3.66
C ALA A 418 15.75 -31.62 -2.42
N GLU A 419 15.18 -30.44 -2.20
CA GLU A 419 15.38 -29.65 -0.98
C GLU A 419 14.54 -30.10 0.22
N GLY A 420 13.72 -31.13 0.06
CA GLY A 420 12.88 -31.65 1.14
C GLY A 420 11.63 -30.83 1.42
N VAL A 421 11.13 -30.01 0.48
CA VAL A 421 9.81 -29.38 0.60
C VAL A 421 8.73 -30.45 0.41
N PRO A 422 7.87 -30.71 1.41
CA PRO A 422 6.84 -31.74 1.29
C PRO A 422 5.64 -31.22 0.49
N PHE A 423 5.12 -32.07 -0.38
CA PHE A 423 3.90 -31.82 -1.15
C PHE A 423 2.82 -32.85 -0.78
N ASP A 424 1.55 -32.44 -0.87
CA ASP A 424 0.43 -33.35 -0.78
C ASP A 424 0.18 -34.12 -2.09
N SER A 425 -0.75 -35.08 -2.07
CA SER A 425 -1.13 -35.87 -3.24
C SER A 425 -1.76 -35.06 -4.38
N SER A 426 -2.13 -33.80 -4.12
CA SER A 426 -2.68 -32.85 -5.10
C SER A 426 -1.63 -31.88 -5.66
N GLY A 427 -0.35 -32.08 -5.31
CA GLY A 427 0.77 -31.29 -5.77
C GLY A 427 0.87 -29.91 -5.11
N LYS A 428 0.30 -29.72 -3.91
CA LYS A 428 0.45 -28.48 -3.13
C LYS A 428 1.52 -28.64 -2.07
N ALA A 429 2.42 -27.67 -1.97
CA ALA A 429 3.42 -27.60 -0.91
C ALA A 429 2.73 -27.43 0.45
N ARG A 430 3.16 -28.17 1.47
CA ARG A 430 2.54 -28.09 2.79
C ARG A 430 2.78 -26.70 3.41
N SER A 431 1.72 -26.09 3.92
CA SER A 431 1.75 -24.74 4.50
C SER A 431 2.66 -24.63 5.72
N SER A 432 2.91 -25.72 6.44
CA SER A 432 3.86 -25.78 7.56
C SER A 432 5.29 -25.38 7.19
N HIS A 433 5.65 -25.53 5.91
CA HIS A 433 6.95 -25.15 5.36
C HIS A 433 6.96 -23.77 4.68
N ARG A 434 5.83 -23.03 4.68
CA ARG A 434 5.71 -21.70 4.08
C ARG A 434 6.27 -20.61 5.00
N LEU A 435 7.20 -19.79 4.55
CA LEU A 435 7.62 -18.54 5.20
C LEU A 435 6.67 -17.40 4.84
N THR A 436 6.15 -16.69 5.84
CA THR A 436 5.34 -15.47 5.67
C THR A 436 6.21 -14.24 5.43
N ALA A 437 5.61 -13.10 5.08
CA ALA A 437 6.33 -11.82 4.98
C ALA A 437 7.08 -11.46 6.28
N GLU A 438 6.49 -11.78 7.43
CA GLU A 438 7.08 -11.56 8.76
C GLU A 438 8.24 -12.52 9.06
N ASP A 439 8.11 -13.79 8.68
CA ASP A 439 9.21 -14.77 8.76
C ASP A 439 10.41 -14.26 7.93
N LEU A 440 10.15 -13.80 6.70
CA LEU A 440 11.19 -13.27 5.81
C LEU A 440 11.81 -11.98 6.34
N ALA A 441 11.02 -11.06 6.91
CA ALA A 441 11.53 -9.85 7.55
C ALA A 441 12.43 -10.16 8.75
N SER A 442 12.06 -11.17 9.54
CA SER A 442 12.84 -11.66 10.67
C SER A 442 14.17 -12.27 10.22
N LEU A 443 14.19 -13.03 9.11
CA LEU A 443 15.42 -13.55 8.51
C LEU A 443 16.36 -12.44 8.04
N LEU A 444 15.82 -11.28 7.64
CA LEU A 444 16.60 -10.09 7.26
C LEU A 444 17.05 -9.24 8.44
N GLY A 445 16.72 -9.62 9.68
CA GLY A 445 17.04 -8.82 10.87
C GLY A 445 16.31 -7.48 10.94
N LYS A 446 15.18 -7.33 10.21
CA LYS A 446 14.34 -6.13 10.29
C LYS A 446 13.50 -6.19 11.57
N GLU A 447 13.49 -5.11 12.35
CA GLU A 447 12.70 -5.03 13.59
C GLU A 447 11.21 -5.20 13.29
N VAL A 448 10.65 -6.33 13.71
CA VAL A 448 9.21 -6.52 13.85
C VAL A 448 8.84 -6.00 15.24
N PRO A 449 7.81 -5.13 15.38
CA PRO A 449 7.40 -4.61 16.68
C PRO A 449 7.19 -5.77 17.67
N GLU A 450 7.84 -5.72 18.84
CA GLU A 450 7.59 -6.69 19.91
C GLU A 450 6.12 -6.58 20.36
N ILE A 451 5.28 -7.49 19.89
CA ILE A 451 3.90 -7.58 20.38
C ILE A 451 3.95 -8.21 21.77
N GLY A 452 4.05 -7.37 22.80
CA GLY A 452 3.98 -7.81 24.21
C GLY A 452 4.67 -6.89 25.22
N THR A 453 5.60 -6.03 24.81
CA THR A 453 6.31 -5.12 25.72
C THR A 453 5.71 -3.71 25.63
N SER A 454 4.50 -3.52 26.15
CA SER A 454 4.06 -2.15 26.44
C SER A 454 4.92 -1.59 27.57
N SER A 455 5.90 -0.76 27.21
CA SER A 455 6.56 0.18 28.10
C SER A 455 5.50 0.97 28.88
N GLY A 456 5.60 0.97 30.20
CA GLY A 456 4.57 1.50 31.09
C GLY A 456 4.36 3.02 30.96
N SER A 457 3.11 3.43 31.08
CA SER A 457 2.76 4.56 31.94
C SER A 457 1.74 4.09 32.96
N SER A 458 1.95 4.51 34.21
CA SER A 458 1.14 4.25 35.39
C SER A 458 -0.33 4.58 35.17
N ASP A 459 -1.23 3.62 35.41
CA ASP A 459 -2.61 3.88 35.85
C ASP A 459 -3.21 2.58 36.42
N GLN A 460 -3.09 2.43 37.75
CA GLN A 460 -3.48 1.21 38.47
C GLN A 460 -5.00 1.07 38.72
N VAL A 461 -5.85 1.90 38.11
CA VAL A 461 -7.31 1.87 38.38
C VAL A 461 -8.15 1.50 37.14
N THR A 462 -7.58 1.51 35.94
CA THR A 462 -8.32 1.34 34.65
C THR A 462 -7.98 0.04 33.90
N THR A 463 -7.02 -0.76 34.40
CA THR A 463 -6.48 -1.95 33.71
C THR A 463 -7.41 -3.17 33.77
N GLY A 464 -8.16 -3.37 34.86
CA GLY A 464 -9.08 -4.51 34.98
C GLY A 464 -10.17 -4.51 33.91
N ARG A 465 -10.85 -3.36 33.73
CA ARG A 465 -11.92 -3.22 32.71
C ARG A 465 -11.42 -3.42 31.28
N THR A 466 -10.18 -3.04 30.98
CA THR A 466 -9.61 -3.16 29.63
C THR A 466 -9.08 -4.55 29.33
N PHE A 467 -8.57 -5.26 30.34
CA PHE A 467 -8.21 -6.67 30.22
C PHE A 467 -9.45 -7.55 30.03
N ASP A 468 -10.47 -7.39 30.89
CA ASP A 468 -11.71 -8.16 30.81
C ASP A 468 -12.43 -7.95 29.48
N ALA A 469 -12.42 -6.72 28.95
CA ALA A 469 -12.96 -6.41 27.63
C ALA A 469 -12.21 -7.13 26.49
N ARG A 470 -10.88 -7.27 26.59
CA ARG A 470 -10.10 -7.99 25.57
C ARG A 470 -10.29 -9.49 25.67
N ALA A 471 -10.34 -10.05 26.88
CA ALA A 471 -10.65 -11.45 27.10
C ALA A 471 -12.05 -11.82 26.56
N ALA A 472 -13.05 -10.96 26.81
CA ALA A 472 -14.39 -11.10 26.25
C ALA A 472 -14.37 -11.04 24.71
N ARG A 473 -13.66 -10.09 24.11
CA ARG A 473 -13.54 -9.96 22.66
C ARG A 473 -12.82 -11.16 22.01
N PHE A 474 -11.76 -11.69 22.62
CA PHE A 474 -11.12 -12.94 22.15
C PHE A 474 -12.15 -14.09 22.14
N THR A 475 -12.92 -14.22 23.21
CA THR A 475 -13.94 -15.27 23.34
C THR A 475 -15.05 -15.12 22.28
N GLU A 476 -15.48 -13.89 22.02
CA GLU A 476 -16.46 -13.58 20.98
C GLU A 476 -15.94 -13.95 19.59
N LEU A 477 -14.71 -13.52 19.24
CA LEU A 477 -14.07 -13.86 17.97
C LEU A 477 -13.90 -15.36 17.82
N LEU A 478 -13.49 -16.07 18.88
CA LEU A 478 -13.32 -17.51 18.87
C LEU A 478 -14.65 -18.23 18.59
N ARG A 479 -15.72 -17.85 19.30
CA ARG A 479 -17.05 -18.46 19.10
C ARG A 479 -17.63 -18.15 17.72
N ALA A 480 -17.40 -16.94 17.21
CA ALA A 480 -17.91 -16.52 15.91
C ALA A 480 -17.22 -17.24 14.75
N ASN A 481 -15.91 -17.47 14.85
CA ASN A 481 -15.12 -18.01 13.73
C ASN A 481 -14.88 -19.53 13.84
N ARG A 482 -14.88 -20.08 15.06
CA ARG A 482 -14.52 -21.48 15.36
C ARG A 482 -15.50 -22.12 16.35
N PRO A 483 -16.82 -22.14 16.04
CA PRO A 483 -17.84 -22.56 17.00
C PRO A 483 -17.60 -23.98 17.54
N ASP A 484 -17.18 -24.91 16.68
CA ASP A 484 -16.99 -26.31 17.03
C ASP A 484 -15.75 -26.58 17.90
N ALA A 485 -14.77 -25.67 17.88
CA ALA A 485 -13.52 -25.79 18.64
C ALA A 485 -13.50 -24.90 19.90
N ALA A 486 -14.41 -23.93 20.01
CA ALA A 486 -14.34 -22.85 20.98
C ALA A 486 -14.32 -23.34 22.44
N ASP A 487 -15.21 -24.25 22.82
CA ASP A 487 -15.32 -24.72 24.21
C ASP A 487 -14.09 -25.55 24.64
N ALA A 488 -13.55 -26.36 23.74
CA ALA A 488 -12.32 -27.13 23.99
C ALA A 488 -11.11 -26.21 24.18
N ILE A 489 -11.00 -25.15 23.37
CA ILE A 489 -9.92 -24.16 23.48
C ILE A 489 -10.05 -23.34 24.75
N LEU A 490 -11.24 -22.89 25.12
CA LEU A 490 -11.46 -22.19 26.38
C LEU A 490 -11.09 -23.09 27.57
N THR A 491 -11.40 -24.38 27.51
CA THR A 491 -11.02 -25.37 28.53
C THR A 491 -9.49 -25.56 28.59
N PHE A 492 -8.82 -25.63 27.43
CA PHE A 492 -7.36 -25.65 27.34
C PHE A 492 -6.72 -24.41 27.98
N LEU A 493 -7.26 -23.22 27.72
CA LEU A 493 -6.78 -21.97 28.31
C LEU A 493 -6.96 -21.91 29.84
N GLN A 494 -8.01 -22.53 30.38
CA GLN A 494 -8.15 -22.72 31.83
C GLN A 494 -7.12 -23.70 32.38
N SER A 495 -6.86 -24.79 31.64
CA SER A 495 -5.86 -25.79 32.01
C SER A 495 -4.47 -25.16 32.09
N TRP A 496 -4.08 -24.31 31.12
CA TRP A 496 -2.82 -23.56 31.13
C TRP A 496 -2.62 -22.78 32.43
N LYS A 497 -3.62 -21.98 32.84
CA LYS A 497 -3.55 -21.18 34.07
C LYS A 497 -3.39 -22.04 35.33
N GLY A 498 -3.83 -23.30 35.28
CA GLY A 498 -3.74 -24.26 36.37
C GLY A 498 -2.42 -25.04 36.44
N ILE A 499 -1.51 -24.94 35.46
CA ILE A 499 -0.30 -25.77 35.42
C ILE A 499 0.68 -25.42 36.55
N ALA A 500 0.96 -24.14 36.77
CA ALA A 500 1.84 -23.68 37.85
C ALA A 500 1.53 -22.22 38.21
N PRO A 501 1.88 -21.77 39.44
CA PRO A 501 1.88 -20.36 39.79
C PRO A 501 2.68 -19.53 38.76
N GLY A 502 2.09 -18.45 38.27
CA GLY A 502 2.71 -17.60 37.24
C GLY A 502 2.25 -17.86 35.80
N CYS A 503 1.55 -18.97 35.54
CA CYS A 503 0.85 -19.19 34.26
C CYS A 503 -0.38 -18.27 34.19
N HIS A 504 -0.40 -17.36 33.23
CA HIS A 504 -1.51 -16.44 33.00
C HIS A 504 -1.74 -16.22 31.51
N LEU A 505 -2.83 -15.52 31.18
CA LEU A 505 -3.16 -15.15 29.82
C LEU A 505 -2.99 -13.65 29.65
N ASP A 506 -2.46 -13.24 28.50
CA ASP A 506 -2.52 -11.86 28.05
C ASP A 506 -3.23 -11.78 26.69
N TYR A 507 -3.67 -10.58 26.30
CA TYR A 507 -4.47 -10.38 25.09
C TYR A 507 -4.00 -9.21 24.25
N GLY A 508 -3.96 -9.43 22.94
CA GLY A 508 -3.51 -8.47 21.94
C GLY A 508 -4.43 -7.24 21.82
N LYS A 509 -3.92 -6.20 21.14
CA LYS A 509 -4.64 -4.94 20.89
C LYS A 509 -5.11 -4.77 19.43
N ALA A 510 -4.77 -5.73 18.57
CA ALA A 510 -5.06 -5.68 17.14
C ALA A 510 -6.55 -5.89 16.84
N THR A 511 -6.93 -5.73 15.57
CA THR A 511 -8.29 -5.96 15.08
C THR A 511 -8.77 -7.38 15.36
N GLU A 512 -7.87 -8.35 15.17
CA GLU A 512 -7.98 -9.67 15.79
C GLU A 512 -7.31 -9.64 17.16
N THR A 513 -8.08 -9.84 18.21
CA THR A 513 -7.53 -10.00 19.56
C THR A 513 -6.93 -11.40 19.65
N SER A 514 -5.60 -11.50 19.76
CA SER A 514 -4.88 -12.75 20.04
C SER A 514 -4.79 -13.04 21.55
N CYS A 515 -4.46 -14.28 21.92
CA CYS A 515 -4.23 -14.70 23.30
C CYS A 515 -2.82 -15.28 23.49
N PHE A 516 -2.08 -14.80 24.49
CA PHE A 516 -0.71 -15.21 24.80
C PHE A 516 -0.68 -16.09 26.06
N LEU A 517 0.01 -17.22 26.00
CA LEU A 517 0.18 -18.14 27.14
C LEU A 517 1.40 -17.74 27.98
N MET A 518 1.25 -16.72 28.81
CA MET A 518 2.36 -16.13 29.55
C MET A 518 2.75 -16.95 30.79
N LEU A 519 4.05 -17.15 30.99
CA LEU A 519 4.64 -17.68 32.21
C LEU A 519 5.62 -16.67 32.79
N ARG A 520 5.44 -16.33 34.07
CA ARG A 520 6.33 -15.43 34.82
C ARG A 520 6.59 -15.98 36.22
N LYS A 521 7.86 -16.12 36.62
CA LYS A 521 8.23 -16.44 38.02
C LYS A 521 7.88 -15.25 38.93
N GLU A 522 7.42 -15.51 40.16
CA GLU A 522 6.94 -14.47 41.08
C GLU A 522 7.98 -13.37 41.39
N SER A 523 9.28 -13.70 41.35
CA SER A 523 10.40 -12.78 41.57
C SER A 523 10.92 -12.08 40.30
N ALA A 524 10.41 -12.41 39.12
CA ALA A 524 10.96 -11.97 37.84
C ALA A 524 10.30 -10.69 37.30
N SER A 525 11.10 -9.84 36.63
CA SER A 525 10.59 -8.62 35.98
C SER A 525 9.59 -8.95 34.87
N ARG A 526 8.75 -7.98 34.46
CA ARG A 526 7.83 -8.17 33.32
C ARG A 526 8.55 -8.53 32.01
N ALA A 527 9.80 -8.10 31.84
CA ALA A 527 10.62 -8.40 30.67
C ALA A 527 11.11 -9.86 30.63
N ALA A 528 11.10 -10.55 31.77
CA ALA A 528 11.55 -11.93 31.93
C ALA A 528 10.41 -12.97 31.73
N ALA A 529 9.24 -12.55 31.26
CA ALA A 529 8.17 -13.48 30.94
C ALA A 529 8.48 -14.24 29.63
N ILE A 530 8.14 -15.52 29.62
CA ILE A 530 8.28 -16.43 28.47
C ILE A 530 6.92 -17.05 28.17
N TRP A 531 6.63 -17.34 26.90
CA TRP A 531 5.38 -17.97 26.50
C TRP A 531 5.64 -18.97 25.37
N PRO A 532 4.99 -20.15 25.38
CA PRO A 532 5.13 -21.12 24.30
C PRO A 532 4.28 -20.76 23.08
N PHE A 533 3.05 -20.26 23.32
CA PHE A 533 2.04 -20.10 22.27
C PHE A 533 1.38 -18.71 22.24
N THR A 534 1.01 -18.32 21.02
CA THR A 534 0.04 -17.26 20.74
C THR A 534 -1.12 -17.84 19.91
N LEU A 535 -2.36 -17.60 20.34
CA LEU A 535 -3.57 -18.11 19.67
C LEU A 535 -4.28 -16.98 18.90
N TYR A 536 -4.64 -17.29 17.66
CA TYR A 536 -5.34 -16.38 16.75
C TYR A 536 -6.73 -16.96 16.41
N PRO A 537 -7.83 -16.41 16.95
CA PRO A 537 -9.16 -17.02 16.80
C PRO A 537 -9.79 -16.86 15.40
N VAL A 538 -9.41 -15.84 14.63
CA VAL A 538 -9.92 -15.60 13.27
C VAL A 538 -9.06 -16.36 12.26
N PHE A 539 -7.73 -16.18 12.28
CA PHE A 539 -6.83 -16.98 11.46
C PHE A 539 -6.91 -18.48 11.79
N GLY A 540 -7.24 -18.79 13.05
CA GLY A 540 -7.38 -20.14 13.59
C GLY A 540 -6.10 -20.93 13.57
N THR A 541 -5.04 -20.30 14.07
CA THR A 541 -3.73 -20.90 14.22
C THR A 541 -3.24 -20.75 15.65
N VAL A 542 -2.44 -21.72 16.07
CA VAL A 542 -1.57 -21.63 17.23
C VAL A 542 -0.17 -21.37 16.71
N GLU A 543 0.39 -20.23 17.05
CA GLU A 543 1.77 -19.88 16.75
C GLU A 543 2.68 -20.34 17.88
N VAL A 544 3.79 -21.01 17.54
CA VAL A 544 4.84 -21.43 18.48
C VAL A 544 5.99 -20.43 18.38
N VAL A 545 6.20 -19.64 19.42
CA VAL A 545 7.01 -18.41 19.32
C VAL A 545 8.51 -18.62 19.56
N PHE A 546 9.14 -19.57 18.88
CA PHE A 546 10.56 -19.88 19.11
C PHE A 546 11.49 -18.67 18.93
N GLN A 547 11.15 -17.74 18.02
CA GLN A 547 11.86 -16.47 17.83
C GLN A 547 12.00 -15.68 19.14
N TYR A 548 10.97 -15.65 20.00
CA TYR A 548 11.04 -14.93 21.28
C TYR A 548 11.70 -15.78 22.37
N MET A 549 11.63 -17.11 22.26
CA MET A 549 12.28 -18.00 23.21
C MET A 549 13.81 -17.94 23.13
N ARG A 550 14.38 -17.69 21.95
CA ARG A 550 15.83 -17.70 21.69
C ARG A 550 16.69 -16.77 22.56
N SER A 551 16.06 -15.78 23.19
CA SER A 551 16.72 -14.82 24.08
C SER A 551 16.19 -14.91 25.53
N ARG A 552 15.49 -15.99 25.87
CA ARG A 552 14.77 -16.15 27.15
C ARG A 552 15.09 -17.52 27.75
N PRO A 553 15.92 -17.57 28.80
CA PRO A 553 16.25 -18.83 29.46
C PRO A 553 15.04 -19.58 30.01
N PRO A 554 15.05 -20.92 29.99
CA PRO A 554 16.12 -21.80 29.49
C PRO A 554 16.04 -22.06 27.98
N PHE A 555 15.07 -21.50 27.25
CA PHE A 555 14.86 -21.79 25.84
C PHE A 555 15.67 -20.88 24.89
N ASP A 556 16.60 -20.10 25.42
CA ASP A 556 17.74 -19.60 24.64
C ASP A 556 18.62 -20.76 24.15
N ASP A 557 18.64 -21.89 24.85
CA ASP A 557 19.18 -23.16 24.38
C ASP A 557 18.39 -23.72 23.18
N SER A 558 19.06 -23.86 22.04
CA SER A 558 18.48 -24.42 20.81
C SER A 558 18.08 -25.90 20.94
N GLY A 559 18.78 -26.69 21.75
CA GLY A 559 18.46 -28.10 22.01
C GLY A 559 17.16 -28.26 22.77
N LEU A 560 16.89 -27.40 23.76
CA LEU A 560 15.58 -27.38 24.44
C LEU A 560 14.45 -26.96 23.51
N ARG A 561 14.71 -26.03 22.59
CA ARG A 561 13.74 -25.67 21.54
C ARG A 561 13.49 -26.83 20.57
N GLN A 562 14.53 -27.57 20.16
CA GLN A 562 14.38 -28.76 19.32
C GLN A 562 13.56 -29.84 20.03
N GLU A 563 13.83 -30.09 21.31
CA GLU A 563 13.05 -31.04 22.09
C GLU A 563 11.59 -30.61 22.22
N PHE A 564 11.33 -29.32 22.44
CA PHE A 564 9.98 -28.78 22.47
C PHE A 564 9.26 -28.99 21.13
N MET A 565 9.91 -28.66 20.01
CA MET A 565 9.37 -28.91 18.67
C MET A 565 9.12 -30.40 18.43
N SER A 566 10.05 -31.28 18.81
CA SER A 566 9.91 -32.73 18.65
C SER A 566 8.73 -33.28 19.45
N ARG A 567 8.52 -32.79 20.68
CA ARG A 567 7.36 -33.17 21.51
C ARG A 567 6.05 -32.73 20.85
N LEU A 568 6.00 -31.51 20.30
CA LEU A 568 4.84 -31.00 19.57
C LEU A 568 4.57 -31.81 18.29
N ASN A 569 5.59 -32.09 17.48
CA ASN A 569 5.48 -32.92 16.27
C ASN A 569 5.11 -34.39 16.57
N GLY A 570 5.24 -34.84 17.82
CA GLY A 570 4.74 -36.14 18.26
C GLY A 570 3.21 -36.21 18.36
N VAL A 571 2.51 -35.07 18.36
CA VAL A 571 1.04 -35.00 18.41
C VAL A 571 0.46 -35.13 17.00
N PRO A 572 -0.44 -36.11 16.73
CA PRO A 572 -1.06 -36.26 15.43
C PRO A 572 -1.78 -34.99 14.97
N GLY A 573 -1.37 -34.44 13.83
CA GLY A 573 -1.91 -33.21 13.25
C GLY A 573 -1.04 -31.97 13.47
N ILE A 574 0.02 -32.05 14.27
CA ILE A 574 1.03 -30.99 14.38
C ILE A 574 2.23 -31.36 13.50
N GLU A 575 2.58 -30.46 12.59
CA GLU A 575 3.74 -30.59 11.70
C GLU A 575 4.47 -29.25 11.64
N LEU A 576 5.45 -29.06 12.51
CA LEU A 576 6.33 -27.90 12.55
C LEU A 576 7.63 -28.23 11.81
N ALA A 577 7.97 -27.43 10.82
CA ALA A 577 9.23 -27.59 10.09
C ALA A 577 10.42 -27.25 10.98
N GLU A 578 11.40 -28.15 11.07
CA GLU A 578 12.64 -27.92 11.84
C GLU A 578 13.39 -26.68 11.38
N ALA A 579 13.34 -26.40 10.07
CA ALA A 579 13.87 -25.19 9.45
C ALA A 579 13.31 -23.87 10.05
N LYS A 580 12.19 -23.92 10.79
CA LYS A 580 11.56 -22.76 11.45
C LYS A 580 11.85 -22.67 12.95
N LEU A 581 12.84 -23.41 13.47
CA LEU A 581 13.19 -23.40 14.90
C LEU A 581 13.58 -22.02 15.46
N GLU A 582 13.98 -21.08 14.61
CA GLU A 582 14.33 -19.70 15.01
C GLU A 582 13.21 -18.68 14.68
N LEU A 583 12.08 -19.16 14.16
CA LEU A 583 10.95 -18.36 13.68
C LEU A 583 9.70 -18.62 14.51
N ARG A 584 8.51 -18.45 13.92
CA ARG A 584 7.22 -18.67 14.58
C ARG A 584 6.33 -19.63 13.79
N PRO A 585 6.71 -20.92 13.68
CA PRO A 585 5.88 -21.91 13.01
C PRO A 585 4.53 -22.03 13.70
N SER A 586 3.50 -22.41 12.95
CA SER A 586 2.15 -22.52 13.47
C SER A 586 1.46 -23.81 13.05
N PHE A 587 0.44 -24.19 13.80
CA PHE A 587 -0.43 -25.33 13.51
C PHE A 587 -1.91 -24.95 13.71
N PRO A 588 -2.88 -25.69 13.14
CA PRO A 588 -4.29 -25.33 13.21
C PRO A 588 -4.85 -25.36 14.65
N LEU A 589 -5.70 -24.39 14.97
CA LEU A 589 -6.37 -24.29 16.27
C LEU A 589 -7.29 -25.49 16.56
N GLU A 590 -7.81 -26.14 15.53
CA GLU A 590 -8.62 -27.37 15.62
C GLU A 590 -7.80 -28.55 16.14
N VAL A 591 -6.52 -28.61 15.80
CA VAL A 591 -5.63 -29.67 16.30
C VAL A 591 -5.43 -29.49 17.80
N LEU A 592 -5.27 -28.24 18.26
CA LEU A 592 -5.24 -27.91 19.69
C LEU A 592 -6.54 -28.34 20.39
N ALA A 593 -7.70 -28.03 19.81
CA ALA A 593 -8.98 -28.41 20.37
C ALA A 593 -9.14 -29.94 20.50
N ASN A 594 -8.76 -30.68 19.46
CA ASN A 594 -8.93 -32.14 19.36
C ASN A 594 -7.89 -32.96 20.13
N ARG A 595 -6.76 -32.33 20.51
CA ARG A 595 -5.60 -32.97 21.16
C ARG A 595 -5.17 -32.22 22.43
N SER A 596 -6.11 -31.52 23.05
CA SER A 596 -5.86 -30.61 24.17
C SER A 596 -5.12 -31.29 25.34
N GLU A 597 -5.50 -32.52 25.70
CA GLU A 597 -4.85 -33.27 26.78
C GLU A 597 -3.37 -33.60 26.50
N GLU A 598 -3.05 -34.00 25.27
CA GLU A 598 -1.67 -34.26 24.83
C GLU A 598 -0.83 -32.98 24.89
N ILE A 599 -1.39 -31.88 24.39
CA ILE A 599 -0.70 -30.59 24.34
C ILE A 599 -0.55 -29.99 25.73
N VAL A 600 -1.52 -30.16 26.64
CA VAL A 600 -1.37 -29.75 28.05
C VAL A 600 -0.19 -30.47 28.71
N ARG A 601 0.02 -31.77 28.45
CA ARG A 601 1.20 -32.50 28.98
C ARG A 601 2.51 -31.89 28.47
N ILE A 602 2.56 -31.50 27.20
CA ILE A 602 3.73 -30.83 26.61
C ILE A 602 3.92 -29.43 27.22
N MET A 603 2.85 -28.69 27.46
CA MET A 603 2.91 -27.40 28.16
C MET A 603 3.39 -27.56 29.60
N SER A 604 2.98 -28.62 30.30
CA SER A 604 3.48 -28.92 31.64
C SER A 604 4.98 -29.19 31.64
N TRP A 605 5.49 -29.92 30.65
CA TRP A 605 6.94 -30.10 30.48
C TRP A 605 7.65 -28.76 30.21
N PHE A 606 7.10 -27.91 29.33
CA PHE A 606 7.65 -26.58 29.06
C PHE A 606 7.75 -25.75 30.35
N VAL A 607 6.67 -25.71 31.14
CA VAL A 607 6.63 -24.99 32.43
C VAL A 607 7.64 -25.59 33.42
N GLN A 608 7.78 -26.92 33.48
CA GLN A 608 8.78 -27.57 34.33
C GLN A 608 10.21 -27.15 33.98
N GLN A 609 10.57 -27.07 32.69
CA GLN A 609 11.89 -26.59 32.28
C GLN A 609 12.13 -25.16 32.75
N VAL A 610 11.16 -24.26 32.54
CA VAL A 610 11.27 -22.87 32.99
C VAL A 610 11.38 -22.76 34.51
N VAL A 611 10.56 -23.50 35.26
CA VAL A 611 10.55 -23.47 36.73
C VAL A 611 11.85 -24.03 37.30
N ALA A 612 12.35 -25.15 36.78
CA ALA A 612 13.57 -25.82 37.24
C ALA A 612 14.86 -25.05 36.91
N HIS A 613 14.83 -24.14 35.94
CA HIS A 613 16.00 -23.33 35.58
C HIS A 613 16.33 -22.28 36.66
N GLU A 614 17.47 -22.42 37.33
CA GLU A 614 18.03 -21.39 38.23
C GLU A 614 18.81 -20.35 37.42
N PRO A 615 18.58 -19.03 37.61
CA PRO A 615 19.33 -18.01 36.90
C PRO A 615 20.80 -18.03 37.33
N SER A 616 21.72 -18.06 36.37
CA SER A 616 23.17 -17.95 36.63
C SER A 616 23.54 -16.52 37.04
N ASP A 617 24.14 -16.36 38.22
CA ASP A 617 24.58 -15.09 38.84
C ASP A 617 25.75 -14.35 38.12
N GLU A 618 25.90 -14.47 36.79
CA GLU A 618 27.11 -13.98 36.09
C GLU A 618 27.01 -12.59 35.42
N GLN A 619 26.00 -11.77 35.69
CA GLN A 619 25.95 -10.39 35.13
C GLN A 619 25.72 -9.30 36.18
N GLY A 620 26.38 -9.45 37.33
CA GLY A 620 26.32 -8.50 38.44
C GLY A 620 27.67 -7.89 38.82
N GLN A 621 28.57 -7.57 37.89
CA GLN A 621 29.73 -6.71 38.20
C GLN A 621 30.38 -6.11 36.95
N VAL A 622 29.92 -4.93 36.54
CA VAL A 622 30.83 -3.88 36.03
C VAL A 622 30.45 -2.59 36.74
N SER A 623 31.33 -2.18 37.66
CA SER A 623 31.25 -0.94 38.41
C SER A 623 31.62 0.28 37.54
N PHE A 624 30.84 1.35 37.77
CA PHE A 624 31.00 2.77 37.43
C PHE A 624 30.85 3.22 35.97
#